data_AF-A0A1F7I4R3-F1
#
_entry.id   AF-A0A1F7I4R3-F1
#
_cell.length_a   1.000
_cell.length_b   1.000
_cell.length_c   1.000
_cell.angle_alpha   90.00
_cell.angle_beta   90.00
_cell.angle_gamma   90.00
#
_symmetry.space_group_name_H-M   'P 1'
#
loop_
_entity.id
_entity.type
_entity.pdbx_description
1 polymer ?
#
loop_
_entity_poly.entity_id
_entity_poly.type
_entity_poly.pdbx_seq_one_letter_code
_entity_poly.pdbx_strand_id
1 'polypeptide(L)'
;SARPQSGLTSADVIFEFVAEGGITRFLSVFYCKDAKFVGPVRSARMYFINELQGFGNYPLYAHVGGANTPGPANALGEIEKLGWANYNDLNQFSIPYPTYWRDYSRLKDVDTEHTMYSSTSKLWGFAAEKRRLTDVNDDKEKWDDGFTAWTFADDESNKGTTTAISYDFWAGKASYSVSWTYDATTNSYIRSHGDRVAHTDLNNKQSISSKNLIVMFVKESKARDGYEGGHLLYGTQGKGDALVFQNGDVTKATWKKTKETDLVRFYDTSGEEISMIRGQIWISGVPTGNTVTY
;
A
#
# COMPACT_ATOMS: atom_id res chain seq x y z
N SER A 1 -13.19 -9.17 9.58
CA SER A 1 -12.82 -8.70 10.93
C SER A 1 -11.82 -7.54 10.94
N ALA A 2 -10.94 -7.35 9.94
CA ALA A 2 -9.97 -6.22 9.96
C ALA A 2 -10.57 -4.82 9.74
N ARG A 3 -11.66 -4.70 8.96
CA ARG A 3 -12.25 -3.41 8.57
C ARG A 3 -13.25 -2.91 9.63
N PRO A 4 -13.42 -1.59 9.79
CA PRO A 4 -12.59 -0.52 9.20
C PRO A 4 -11.17 -0.47 9.81
N GLN A 5 -10.17 -0.21 8.96
CA GLN A 5 -8.79 0.06 9.39
C GLN A 5 -8.67 1.51 9.91
N SER A 6 -7.61 1.78 10.65
CA SER A 6 -7.24 3.12 11.13
C SER A 6 -6.07 3.69 10.34
N GLY A 7 -6.17 4.97 9.98
CA GLY A 7 -5.06 5.78 9.47
C GLY A 7 -4.93 5.84 7.94
N LEU A 8 -5.78 5.14 7.19
CA LEU A 8 -5.75 5.14 5.73
C LEU A 8 -6.07 6.51 5.13
N THR A 9 -6.89 7.33 5.78
CA THR A 9 -7.18 8.71 5.34
C THR A 9 -5.99 9.67 5.47
N SER A 10 -5.00 9.32 6.29
CA SER A 10 -3.75 10.07 6.47
C SER A 10 -2.60 9.56 5.61
N ALA A 11 -2.72 8.38 4.98
CA ALA A 11 -1.66 7.85 4.12
C ALA A 11 -1.58 8.64 2.81
N ASP A 12 -0.38 8.84 2.31
CA ASP A 12 -0.15 9.54 1.03
C ASP A 12 -0.23 8.56 -0.14
N VAL A 13 0.30 7.34 0.05
CA VAL A 13 0.27 6.26 -0.94
C VAL A 13 -0.22 4.98 -0.30
N ILE A 14 -1.11 4.26 -0.98
CA ILE A 14 -1.60 2.95 -0.54
C ILE A 14 -1.45 1.95 -1.68
N PHE A 15 -0.70 0.88 -1.42
CA PHE A 15 -0.63 -0.28 -2.31
C PHE A 15 -1.53 -1.38 -1.77
N GLU A 16 -2.38 -1.94 -2.61
CA GLU A 16 -3.27 -3.06 -2.31
C GLU A 16 -2.93 -4.27 -3.17
N PHE A 17 -2.56 -5.36 -2.51
CA PHE A 17 -2.29 -6.65 -3.15
C PHE A 17 -2.93 -7.78 -2.34
N VAL A 18 -3.26 -8.88 -2.99
CA VAL A 18 -3.67 -10.12 -2.31
C VAL A 18 -2.51 -10.68 -1.49
N ALA A 19 -2.79 -11.17 -0.29
CA ALA A 19 -1.81 -11.82 0.56
C ALA A 19 -2.02 -13.33 0.73
N GLU A 20 -3.16 -13.75 1.27
CA GLU A 20 -3.44 -15.15 1.59
C GLU A 20 -4.91 -15.42 1.25
N GLY A 21 -5.19 -16.51 0.54
CA GLY A 21 -6.56 -17.06 0.43
C GLY A 21 -7.66 -16.08 0.00
N GLY A 22 -7.35 -15.06 -0.81
CA GLY A 22 -8.32 -14.13 -1.38
C GLY A 22 -8.26 -12.74 -0.79
N ILE A 23 -7.51 -12.61 0.30
CA ILE A 23 -7.60 -11.49 1.21
C ILE A 23 -6.52 -10.49 0.83
N THR A 24 -6.94 -9.25 0.53
CA THR A 24 -5.99 -8.15 0.28
C THR A 24 -5.41 -7.60 1.58
N ARG A 25 -4.19 -7.09 1.48
CA ARG A 25 -3.49 -6.30 2.51
C ARG A 25 -3.02 -5.00 1.90
N PHE A 26 -2.68 -4.04 2.75
CA PHE A 26 -2.21 -2.73 2.35
C PHE A 26 -0.77 -2.50 2.80
N LEU A 27 0.04 -1.88 1.94
CA LEU A 27 1.20 -1.10 2.34
C LEU A 27 0.79 0.37 2.25
N SER A 28 0.75 1.04 3.39
CA SER A 28 0.40 2.46 3.49
C SER A 28 1.65 3.27 3.82
N VAL A 29 1.97 4.23 2.96
CA VAL A 29 3.14 5.10 3.08
C VAL A 29 2.70 6.46 3.61
N PHE A 30 3.41 6.96 4.62
CA PHE A 30 3.12 8.21 5.31
C PHE A 30 4.34 9.14 5.20
N TYR A 31 4.18 10.27 4.54
CA TYR A 31 5.19 11.32 4.36
C TYR A 31 4.77 12.63 4.98
N CYS A 32 3.59 13.13 4.61
CA CYS A 32 3.18 14.50 4.86
C CYS A 32 2.32 14.62 6.13
N LYS A 33 1.73 13.52 6.57
CA LYS A 33 0.73 13.49 7.64
C LYS A 33 1.05 12.37 8.60
N ASP A 34 0.71 12.63 9.86
CA ASP A 34 0.68 11.61 10.88
C ASP A 34 -0.73 10.99 10.99
N ALA A 35 -0.77 9.82 11.61
CA ALA A 35 -1.98 9.11 11.96
C ALA A 35 -1.90 8.70 13.44
N LYS A 36 -2.94 9.11 14.19
CA LYS A 36 -3.10 8.82 15.62
C LYS A 36 -3.00 7.32 15.89
N PHE A 37 -3.69 6.51 15.10
CA PHE A 37 -3.58 5.06 15.11
C PHE A 37 -3.39 4.55 13.68
N VAL A 38 -2.52 3.55 13.51
CA VAL A 38 -2.34 2.80 12.27
C VAL A 38 -2.55 1.31 12.57
N GLY A 39 -3.43 0.68 11.79
CA GLY A 39 -3.67 -0.75 11.91
C GLY A 39 -5.06 -1.20 11.47
N PRO A 40 -5.39 -2.49 11.63
CA PRO A 40 -4.53 -3.50 12.26
C PRO A 40 -3.27 -3.79 11.43
N VAL A 41 -2.10 -3.78 12.08
CA VAL A 41 -0.81 -4.07 11.43
C VAL A 41 -0.70 -5.56 11.16
N ARG A 42 -0.19 -5.93 9.98
CA ARG A 42 -0.13 -7.32 9.50
C ARG A 42 1.24 -7.69 8.98
N SER A 43 1.40 -8.98 8.69
CA SER A 43 2.69 -9.56 8.34
C SER A 43 3.18 -9.10 6.97
N ALA A 44 4.50 -8.89 6.90
CA ALA A 44 5.23 -8.50 5.71
C ALA A 44 5.18 -9.55 4.59
N ARG A 45 5.27 -9.08 3.34
CA ARG A 45 5.30 -9.90 2.11
C ARG A 45 6.27 -9.32 1.08
N MET A 46 6.82 -10.19 0.24
CA MET A 46 7.85 -9.85 -0.76
C MET A 46 7.48 -8.68 -1.65
N TYR A 47 6.28 -8.67 -2.23
CA TYR A 47 5.86 -7.58 -3.12
C TYR A 47 5.71 -6.24 -2.38
N PHE A 48 5.34 -6.22 -1.09
CA PHE A 48 5.36 -4.98 -0.31
C PHE A 48 6.78 -4.50 -0.02
N ILE A 49 7.73 -5.41 0.25
CA ILE A 49 9.15 -5.07 0.39
C ILE A 49 9.68 -4.49 -0.93
N ASN A 50 9.34 -5.11 -2.07
CA ASN A 50 9.73 -4.63 -3.40
C ASN A 50 9.17 -3.24 -3.70
N GLU A 51 7.91 -2.96 -3.39
CA GLU A 51 7.36 -1.61 -3.56
C GLU A 51 8.04 -0.62 -2.63
N LEU A 52 8.23 -1.00 -1.36
CA LEU A 52 8.81 -0.14 -0.34
C LEU A 52 10.26 0.28 -0.65
N GLN A 53 11.06 -0.59 -1.28
CA GLN A 53 12.41 -0.24 -1.75
C GLN A 53 12.44 0.94 -2.72
N GLY A 54 11.32 1.27 -3.37
CA GLY A 54 11.19 2.45 -4.22
C GLY A 54 11.10 3.78 -3.48
N PHE A 55 11.02 3.77 -2.15
CA PHE A 55 10.71 4.94 -1.31
C PHE A 55 11.90 5.43 -0.47
N GLY A 56 13.09 5.38 -1.08
CA GLY A 56 14.36 5.79 -0.46
C GLY A 56 15.23 4.60 -0.06
N ASN A 57 16.43 4.89 0.44
CA ASN A 57 17.42 3.84 0.75
C ASN A 57 16.99 2.98 1.97
N TYR A 58 16.43 3.62 2.99
CA TYR A 58 16.09 2.98 4.27
C TYR A 58 14.71 3.38 4.79
N PRO A 59 13.63 3.08 4.05
CA PRO A 59 12.27 3.37 4.48
C PRO A 59 11.94 2.59 5.77
N LEU A 60 11.30 3.25 6.74
CA LEU A 60 10.88 2.58 7.98
C LEU A 60 9.75 1.59 7.69
N TYR A 61 9.97 0.30 7.95
CA TYR A 61 9.01 -0.74 7.60
C TYR A 61 8.30 -1.34 8.83
N ALA A 62 7.07 -0.88 9.10
CA ALA A 62 6.25 -1.36 10.20
C ALA A 62 5.40 -2.58 9.80
N HIS A 63 5.57 -3.69 10.53
CA HIS A 63 4.79 -4.93 10.30
C HIS A 63 4.74 -5.82 11.56
N VAL A 64 3.99 -6.92 11.49
CA VAL A 64 3.88 -7.93 12.57
C VAL A 64 4.25 -9.29 12.02
N GLY A 65 5.54 -9.61 12.10
CA GLY A 65 6.13 -10.79 11.46
C GLY A 65 6.04 -10.77 9.95
N GLY A 66 6.34 -11.88 9.30
CA GLY A 66 6.36 -11.99 7.86
C GLY A 66 6.35 -13.44 7.43
N ALA A 67 6.15 -13.68 6.13
CA ALA A 67 6.40 -15.00 5.57
C ALA A 67 7.87 -15.39 5.85
N ASN A 68 8.06 -16.56 6.46
CA ASN A 68 9.36 -17.06 6.95
C ASN A 68 9.61 -18.50 6.49
N THR A 69 9.11 -18.84 5.29
CA THR A 69 9.30 -20.16 4.68
C THR A 69 10.47 -20.07 3.71
N PRO A 70 11.48 -20.96 3.78
CA PRO A 70 12.56 -20.99 2.81
C PRO A 70 12.01 -21.05 1.37
N GLY A 71 12.45 -20.14 0.51
CA GLY A 71 11.98 -20.04 -0.86
C GLY A 71 11.64 -18.60 -1.27
N PRO A 72 10.97 -18.43 -2.42
CA PRO A 72 10.78 -17.11 -3.04
C PRO A 72 9.80 -16.20 -2.30
N ALA A 73 9.08 -16.71 -1.29
CA ALA A 73 8.19 -15.93 -0.45
C ALA A 73 8.81 -15.54 0.91
N ASN A 74 10.09 -15.83 1.16
CA ASN A 74 10.75 -15.56 2.44
C ASN A 74 10.96 -14.05 2.69
N ALA A 75 9.90 -13.37 3.12
CA ALA A 75 9.90 -11.94 3.38
C ALA A 75 10.85 -11.54 4.52
N LEU A 76 10.90 -12.33 5.61
CA LEU A 76 11.83 -12.03 6.71
C LEU A 76 13.29 -12.22 6.30
N GLY A 77 13.59 -13.27 5.53
CA GLY A 77 14.93 -13.47 4.98
C GLY A 77 15.33 -12.37 3.99
N GLU A 78 14.40 -11.82 3.20
CA GLU A 78 14.71 -10.68 2.33
C GLU A 78 15.00 -9.40 3.14
N ILE A 79 14.24 -9.14 4.21
CA ILE A 79 14.52 -8.02 5.14
C ILE A 79 15.94 -8.14 5.74
N GLU A 80 16.36 -9.35 6.11
CA GLU A 80 17.73 -9.61 6.58
C GLU A 80 18.76 -9.37 5.47
N LYS A 81 18.51 -9.90 4.26
CA LYS A 81 19.39 -9.75 3.10
C LYS A 81 19.58 -8.30 2.66
N LEU A 82 18.54 -7.47 2.77
CA LEU A 82 18.59 -6.03 2.50
C LEU A 82 19.31 -5.24 3.61
N GLY A 83 19.68 -5.89 4.72
CA GLY A 83 20.29 -5.24 5.87
C GLY A 83 19.31 -4.39 6.69
N TRP A 84 18.00 -4.60 6.51
CA TRP A 84 16.98 -3.81 7.19
C TRP A 84 16.73 -4.28 8.63
N ALA A 85 16.96 -5.57 8.88
CA ALA A 85 16.75 -6.19 10.18
C ALA A 85 17.50 -5.43 11.30
N ASN A 86 16.78 -5.04 12.35
CA ASN A 86 17.30 -4.22 13.46
C ASN A 86 17.81 -2.81 13.07
N TYR A 87 17.54 -2.35 11.85
CA TYR A 87 17.84 -1.02 11.39
C TYR A 87 16.54 -0.25 11.08
N ASN A 88 16.11 -0.19 9.83
CA ASN A 88 14.84 0.41 9.41
C ASN A 88 13.64 -0.55 9.47
N ASP A 89 13.88 -1.84 9.75
CA ASP A 89 12.82 -2.81 10.03
C ASP A 89 12.16 -2.56 11.40
N LEU A 90 10.87 -2.24 11.39
CA LEU A 90 10.05 -2.00 12.58
C LEU A 90 9.10 -3.19 12.82
N ASN A 91 9.64 -4.40 12.86
CA ASN A 91 8.87 -5.59 13.19
C ASN A 91 8.40 -5.56 14.65
N GLN A 92 7.09 -5.71 14.88
CA GLN A 92 6.51 -5.75 16.22
C GLN A 92 7.16 -6.80 17.15
N PHE A 93 7.67 -7.92 16.61
CA PHE A 93 8.34 -8.94 17.44
C PHE A 93 9.65 -8.47 18.07
N SER A 94 10.28 -7.41 17.56
CA SER A 94 11.48 -6.78 18.15
C SER A 94 11.18 -5.44 18.83
N ILE A 95 9.93 -4.96 18.78
CA ILE A 95 9.52 -3.65 19.27
C ILE A 95 8.29 -3.79 20.20
N PRO A 96 8.46 -3.63 21.53
CA PRO A 96 7.39 -3.82 22.48
C PRO A 96 6.48 -2.60 22.64
N TYR A 97 5.52 -2.71 23.55
CA TYR A 97 4.80 -1.58 24.13
C TYR A 97 5.79 -0.51 24.65
N PRO A 98 5.52 0.80 24.49
CA PRO A 98 4.27 1.40 24.02
C PRO A 98 4.21 1.70 22.53
N THR A 99 5.18 1.26 21.73
CA THR A 99 5.20 1.53 20.28
C THR A 99 4.16 0.70 19.54
N TYR A 100 4.04 -0.58 19.91
CA TYR A 100 2.96 -1.46 19.47
C TYR A 100 2.07 -1.87 20.63
N TRP A 101 0.79 -2.05 20.38
CA TRP A 101 -0.16 -2.56 21.36
C TRP A 101 -1.29 -3.34 20.70
N ARG A 102 -1.93 -4.24 21.48
CA ARG A 102 -3.17 -4.87 21.06
C ARG A 102 -4.37 -4.09 21.59
N ASP A 103 -5.20 -3.57 20.69
CA ASP A 103 -6.47 -2.93 21.02
C ASP A 103 -7.62 -3.90 20.77
N TYR A 104 -7.98 -4.65 21.81
CA TYR A 104 -9.15 -5.55 21.79
C TYR A 104 -10.48 -4.80 21.86
N SER A 105 -10.47 -3.49 22.11
CA SER A 105 -11.67 -2.66 22.22
C SER A 105 -12.04 -1.96 20.91
N ARG A 106 -11.18 -2.03 19.88
CA ARG A 106 -11.36 -1.36 18.58
C ARG A 106 -12.74 -1.61 17.95
N LEU A 107 -13.24 -2.85 18.07
CA LEU A 107 -14.46 -3.39 17.49
C LEU A 107 -14.85 -4.64 18.29
N LYS A 108 -16.15 -4.97 18.32
CA LYS A 108 -16.65 -6.20 18.91
C LYS A 108 -16.30 -7.41 18.04
N ASP A 109 -15.99 -8.55 18.66
CA ASP A 109 -15.85 -9.86 18.01
C ASP A 109 -14.81 -9.89 16.85
N VAL A 110 -13.62 -9.29 17.09
CA VAL A 110 -12.48 -9.35 16.15
C VAL A 110 -11.41 -10.33 16.61
N ASP A 111 -10.88 -11.12 15.68
CA ASP A 111 -9.80 -12.07 15.98
C ASP A 111 -8.54 -11.33 16.45
N THR A 112 -7.74 -11.96 17.31
CA THR A 112 -6.58 -11.31 17.94
C THR A 112 -5.60 -10.76 16.91
N GLU A 113 -5.40 -11.46 15.80
CA GLU A 113 -4.54 -11.05 14.71
C GLU A 113 -5.02 -9.75 14.03
N HIS A 114 -6.26 -9.32 14.26
CA HIS A 114 -6.82 -8.04 13.82
C HIS A 114 -6.85 -6.96 14.91
N THR A 115 -6.09 -7.11 15.99
CA THR A 115 -6.04 -6.13 17.11
C THR A 115 -4.69 -5.46 17.29
N MET A 116 -3.66 -5.76 16.47
CA MET A 116 -2.35 -5.12 16.62
C MET A 116 -2.30 -3.73 16.00
N TYR A 117 -1.89 -2.73 16.75
CA TYR A 117 -1.90 -1.31 16.37
C TYR A 117 -0.58 -0.63 16.69
N SER A 118 -0.34 0.49 16.01
CA SER A 118 0.71 1.45 16.33
C SER A 118 0.23 2.90 16.05
N SER A 119 1.12 3.88 16.11
CA SER A 119 0.92 5.22 15.54
C SER A 119 2.18 5.64 14.77
N THR A 120 2.00 6.46 13.73
CA THR A 120 3.12 7.06 12.99
C THR A 120 4.12 7.75 13.92
N SER A 121 3.64 8.61 14.83
CA SER A 121 4.48 9.30 15.82
C SER A 121 5.27 8.36 16.75
N LYS A 122 4.70 7.23 17.16
CA LYS A 122 5.40 6.23 17.98
C LYS A 122 6.45 5.46 17.18
N LEU A 123 6.15 5.12 15.93
CA LEU A 123 7.08 4.44 15.04
C LEU A 123 8.29 5.33 14.72
N TRP A 124 8.04 6.59 14.33
CA TRP A 124 9.09 7.58 14.10
C TRP A 124 9.89 7.88 15.35
N GLY A 125 9.22 8.04 16.51
CA GLY A 125 9.89 8.24 17.79
C GLY A 125 10.79 7.06 18.16
N PHE A 126 10.33 5.81 18.00
CA PHE A 126 11.16 4.64 18.24
C PHE A 126 12.37 4.58 17.29
N ALA A 127 12.16 4.85 15.99
CA ALA A 127 13.23 4.88 14.99
C ALA A 127 14.28 5.94 15.34
N ALA A 128 13.86 7.16 15.70
CA ALA A 128 14.75 8.24 16.09
C ALA A 128 15.53 7.91 17.36
N GLU A 129 14.84 7.49 18.42
CA GLU A 129 15.45 7.31 19.75
C GLU A 129 16.27 6.03 19.87
N LYS A 130 15.86 4.94 19.22
CA LYS A 130 16.46 3.60 19.39
C LYS A 130 17.33 3.18 18.22
N ARG A 131 17.08 3.73 17.02
CA ARG A 131 17.81 3.37 15.80
C ARG A 131 18.58 4.55 15.19
N ARG A 132 18.46 5.77 15.76
CA ARG A 132 19.06 7.01 15.22
C ARG A 132 18.65 7.26 13.77
N LEU A 133 17.43 6.86 13.42
CA LEU A 133 16.85 7.04 12.09
C LEU A 133 15.87 8.22 12.12
N THR A 134 16.20 9.27 11.39
CA THR A 134 15.37 10.48 11.24
C THR A 134 15.20 10.81 9.75
N ASP A 135 14.66 11.98 9.43
CA ASP A 135 14.61 12.51 8.08
C ASP A 135 15.98 12.94 7.53
N VAL A 136 17.01 12.99 8.37
CA VAL A 136 18.41 13.23 7.99
C VAL A 136 19.35 12.15 8.52
N ASN A 137 20.49 11.96 7.85
CA ASN A 137 21.61 11.13 8.32
C ASN A 137 22.56 11.91 9.26
N ASP A 138 23.63 11.25 9.72
CA ASP A 138 24.63 11.85 10.62
C ASP A 138 25.36 13.06 9.99
N ASP A 139 25.46 13.11 8.66
CA ASP A 139 26.05 14.20 7.87
C ASP A 139 25.03 15.32 7.55
N LYS A 140 23.80 15.22 8.08
CA LYS A 140 22.64 16.12 7.86
C LYS A 140 22.11 16.12 6.43
N GLU A 141 22.43 15.10 5.65
CA GLU A 141 21.83 14.87 4.34
C GLU A 141 20.43 14.29 4.54
N LYS A 142 19.46 14.78 3.76
CA LYS A 142 18.07 14.34 3.88
C LYS A 142 17.87 12.96 3.27
N TRP A 143 16.91 12.21 3.81
CA TRP A 143 16.52 10.90 3.28
C TRP A 143 16.05 10.95 1.83
N ASP A 144 15.53 12.10 1.39
CA ASP A 144 15.02 12.34 0.04
C ASP A 144 16.09 12.87 -0.92
N ASP A 145 17.35 12.98 -0.49
CA ASP A 145 18.45 13.29 -1.41
C ASP A 145 18.65 12.14 -2.40
N GLY A 146 18.66 12.47 -3.69
CA GLY A 146 18.63 11.48 -4.79
C GLY A 146 17.31 10.71 -4.95
N PHE A 147 16.30 10.92 -4.08
CA PHE A 147 14.98 10.32 -4.27
C PHE A 147 14.25 11.03 -5.41
N THR A 148 13.93 10.27 -6.47
CA THR A 148 13.16 10.79 -7.60
C THR A 148 11.69 10.48 -7.39
N ALA A 149 10.94 11.45 -6.87
CA ALA A 149 9.49 11.37 -6.73
C ALA A 149 8.76 11.25 -8.08
N TRP A 150 7.47 10.94 -8.03
CA TRP A 150 6.57 11.18 -9.17
C TRP A 150 6.50 12.66 -9.50
N THR A 151 6.16 12.97 -10.74
CA THR A 151 5.73 14.31 -11.12
C THR A 151 4.29 14.53 -10.65
N PHE A 152 3.94 15.78 -10.33
CA PHE A 152 2.62 16.12 -9.83
C PHE A 152 1.98 17.27 -10.60
N ALA A 153 0.68 17.14 -10.83
CA ALA A 153 -0.18 18.17 -11.41
C ALA A 153 -1.28 18.57 -10.41
N ASP A 154 -1.80 19.79 -10.57
CA ASP A 154 -2.96 20.25 -9.81
C ASP A 154 -4.27 19.68 -10.40
N ASP A 155 -5.38 19.88 -9.70
CA ASP A 155 -6.71 19.45 -10.16
C ASP A 155 -7.05 20.09 -11.53
N GLU A 156 -7.56 19.29 -12.48
CA GLU A 156 -8.03 19.83 -13.77
C GLU A 156 -9.41 20.48 -13.65
N SER A 157 -9.69 21.52 -14.44
CA SER A 157 -11.02 22.16 -14.47
C SER A 157 -12.06 21.30 -15.19
N ASN A 158 -11.65 20.55 -16.22
CA ASN A 158 -12.52 19.66 -16.97
C ASN A 158 -12.54 18.31 -16.25
N LYS A 159 -13.74 17.83 -15.90
CA LYS A 159 -13.92 16.53 -15.26
C LYS A 159 -14.47 15.54 -16.28
N GLY A 160 -13.87 14.35 -16.32
CA GLY A 160 -14.29 13.25 -17.16
C GLY A 160 -15.63 12.63 -16.77
N THR A 161 -16.06 11.65 -17.55
CA THR A 161 -17.35 10.95 -17.37
C THR A 161 -17.23 9.55 -16.77
N THR A 162 -16.02 9.07 -16.52
CA THR A 162 -15.75 7.76 -15.89
C THR A 162 -16.00 7.86 -14.39
N THR A 163 -17.24 7.55 -14.00
CA THR A 163 -17.72 7.80 -12.64
C THR A 163 -17.81 6.57 -11.75
N ALA A 164 -17.92 5.36 -12.31
CA ALA A 164 -18.07 4.13 -11.54
C ALA A 164 -17.04 3.11 -11.99
N ILE A 165 -16.11 2.73 -11.11
CA ILE A 165 -15.04 1.79 -11.41
C ILE A 165 -15.17 0.60 -10.49
N SER A 166 -15.02 -0.63 -11.00
CA SER A 166 -15.02 -1.82 -10.16
C SER A 166 -14.12 -2.92 -10.69
N TYR A 167 -13.50 -3.66 -9.77
CA TYR A 167 -12.68 -4.81 -10.10
C TYR A 167 -12.58 -5.77 -8.91
N ASP A 168 -12.30 -7.01 -9.24
CA ASP A 168 -12.07 -8.07 -8.26
C ASP A 168 -10.57 -8.31 -8.12
N PHE A 169 -10.15 -8.76 -6.94
CA PHE A 169 -8.77 -9.22 -6.72
C PHE A 169 -8.63 -10.72 -6.93
N TRP A 170 -9.66 -11.50 -6.58
CA TRP A 170 -9.63 -12.95 -6.70
C TRP A 170 -11.06 -13.50 -6.82
N ALA A 171 -11.27 -14.39 -7.80
CA ALA A 171 -12.52 -15.11 -7.99
C ALA A 171 -13.01 -15.80 -6.71
N GLY A 172 -14.32 -15.71 -6.44
CA GLY A 172 -14.96 -16.31 -5.26
C GLY A 172 -14.73 -15.55 -3.95
N LYS A 173 -14.12 -14.36 -3.99
CA LYS A 173 -13.84 -13.53 -2.81
C LYS A 173 -14.53 -12.17 -2.91
N ALA A 174 -15.83 -12.21 -3.20
CA ALA A 174 -16.64 -11.02 -3.46
C ALA A 174 -16.56 -9.96 -2.35
N SER A 175 -16.42 -10.35 -1.07
CA SER A 175 -16.27 -9.38 0.03
C SER A 175 -14.98 -8.54 -0.02
N TYR A 176 -14.03 -8.88 -0.90
CA TYR A 176 -12.80 -8.15 -1.20
C TYR A 176 -12.82 -7.46 -2.57
N SER A 177 -13.88 -7.64 -3.36
CA SER A 177 -14.14 -6.80 -4.54
C SER A 177 -14.18 -5.34 -4.14
N VAL A 178 -13.72 -4.47 -5.03
CA VAL A 178 -13.66 -3.03 -4.77
C VAL A 178 -14.46 -2.29 -5.82
N SER A 179 -15.14 -1.24 -5.38
CA SER A 179 -15.78 -0.29 -6.27
C SER A 179 -15.46 1.12 -5.85
N TRP A 180 -15.26 1.99 -6.82
CA TRP A 180 -14.95 3.40 -6.65
C TRP A 180 -16.00 4.23 -7.36
N THR A 181 -16.45 5.29 -6.69
CA THR A 181 -17.34 6.29 -7.29
C THR A 181 -16.62 7.62 -7.32
N TYR A 182 -16.47 8.21 -8.51
CA TYR A 182 -15.91 9.54 -8.67
C TYR A 182 -16.88 10.62 -8.20
N ASP A 183 -16.41 11.54 -7.37
CA ASP A 183 -17.08 12.75 -6.95
C ASP A 183 -16.38 13.97 -7.56
N ALA A 184 -17.05 14.60 -8.52
CA ALA A 184 -16.54 15.79 -9.22
C ALA A 184 -16.39 17.01 -8.30
N THR A 185 -17.13 17.08 -7.19
CA THR A 185 -17.08 18.20 -6.24
C THR A 185 -15.75 18.23 -5.49
N THR A 186 -15.30 17.05 -5.05
CA THR A 186 -14.04 16.88 -4.33
C THR A 186 -12.89 16.47 -5.26
N ASN A 187 -13.18 16.24 -6.54
CA ASN A 187 -12.28 15.65 -7.53
C ASN A 187 -11.61 14.38 -6.99
N SER A 188 -12.39 13.46 -6.43
CA SER A 188 -11.85 12.26 -5.76
C SER A 188 -12.68 11.02 -6.04
N TYR A 189 -12.06 9.86 -5.91
CA TYR A 189 -12.69 8.56 -6.03
C TYR A 189 -12.97 8.01 -4.63
N ILE A 190 -14.24 7.76 -4.29
CA ILE A 190 -14.68 7.26 -2.99
C ILE A 190 -14.75 5.74 -3.03
N ARG A 191 -14.08 5.07 -2.09
CA ARG A 191 -13.93 3.60 -2.05
C ARG A 191 -15.09 2.92 -1.34
N SER A 192 -15.52 1.80 -1.90
CA SER A 192 -16.42 0.82 -1.29
C SER A 192 -15.91 -0.60 -1.57
N HIS A 193 -16.43 -1.58 -0.83
CA HIS A 193 -16.01 -2.98 -0.98
C HIS A 193 -17.17 -3.96 -0.89
N GLY A 194 -17.00 -5.14 -1.49
CA GLY A 194 -18.04 -6.15 -1.55
C GLY A 194 -19.31 -5.61 -2.18
N ASP A 195 -20.44 -5.81 -1.50
CA ASP A 195 -21.74 -5.28 -1.92
C ASP A 195 -21.85 -3.77 -1.64
N ARG A 196 -20.93 -2.98 -2.21
CA ARG A 196 -20.86 -1.51 -2.12
C ARG A 196 -20.89 -0.95 -0.70
N VAL A 197 -20.38 -1.70 0.27
CA VAL A 197 -20.25 -1.22 1.65
C VAL A 197 -19.19 -0.13 1.69
N ALA A 198 -19.56 1.06 2.18
CA ALA A 198 -18.66 2.19 2.30
C ALA A 198 -17.43 1.82 3.14
N HIS A 199 -16.24 2.08 2.59
CA HIS A 199 -15.00 1.86 3.32
C HIS A 199 -14.68 3.14 4.10
N THR A 200 -14.70 3.07 5.42
CA THR A 200 -14.38 4.22 6.29
C THR A 200 -13.10 3.97 7.09
N ASP A 201 -12.44 5.04 7.51
CA ASP A 201 -11.33 5.01 8.45
C ASP A 201 -11.87 5.05 9.89
N LEU A 202 -11.40 4.12 10.72
CA LEU A 202 -11.86 3.98 12.10
C LEU A 202 -11.49 5.20 12.96
N ASN A 203 -10.41 5.93 12.63
CA ASN A 203 -9.95 7.07 13.42
C ASN A 203 -10.89 8.27 13.37
N ASN A 204 -11.52 8.52 12.21
CA ASN A 204 -12.28 9.75 11.95
C ASN A 204 -13.65 9.49 11.29
N LYS A 205 -13.98 8.24 10.98
CA LYS A 205 -15.22 7.80 10.32
C LYS A 205 -15.42 8.38 8.91
N GLN A 206 -14.39 8.99 8.33
CA GLN A 206 -14.44 9.50 6.97
C GLN A 206 -14.34 8.36 5.97
N SER A 207 -15.01 8.51 4.84
CA SER A 207 -14.87 7.59 3.71
C SER A 207 -13.44 7.64 3.17
N ILE A 208 -12.89 6.46 2.85
CA ILE A 208 -11.64 6.36 2.12
C ILE A 208 -11.87 6.93 0.73
N SER A 209 -11.02 7.87 0.33
CA SER A 209 -11.03 8.47 -1.00
C SER A 209 -9.62 8.74 -1.50
N SER A 210 -9.45 8.72 -2.83
CA SER A 210 -8.16 8.94 -3.48
C SER A 210 -8.30 9.90 -4.65
N LYS A 211 -7.27 10.72 -4.93
CA LYS A 211 -7.21 11.57 -6.14
C LYS A 211 -6.75 10.76 -7.35
N ASN A 212 -5.92 9.76 -7.11
CA ASN A 212 -5.35 8.88 -8.12
C ASN A 212 -5.74 7.45 -7.78
N LEU A 213 -6.45 6.79 -8.69
CA LEU A 213 -6.71 5.36 -8.60
C LEU A 213 -5.96 4.67 -9.73
N ILE A 214 -5.08 3.74 -9.40
CA ILE A 214 -4.25 3.05 -10.38
C ILE A 214 -4.48 1.55 -10.21
N VAL A 215 -4.84 0.89 -11.31
CA VAL A 215 -4.93 -0.57 -11.37
C VAL A 215 -3.74 -1.09 -12.17
N MET A 216 -2.79 -1.72 -11.48
CA MET A 216 -1.61 -2.35 -12.08
C MET A 216 -1.91 -3.82 -12.37
N PHE A 217 -1.76 -4.23 -13.63
CA PHE A 217 -1.82 -5.63 -14.02
C PHE A 217 -0.46 -6.28 -13.81
N VAL A 218 -0.39 -7.19 -12.84
CA VAL A 218 0.85 -7.84 -12.41
C VAL A 218 0.75 -9.35 -12.57
N LYS A 219 1.88 -9.99 -12.86
CA LYS A 219 1.93 -11.45 -12.97
C LYS A 219 1.77 -12.08 -11.58
N GLU A 220 0.69 -12.81 -11.38
CA GLU A 220 0.49 -13.67 -10.20
C GLU A 220 1.18 -15.03 -10.39
N SER A 221 1.80 -15.55 -9.35
CA SER A 221 2.30 -16.93 -9.32
C SER A 221 2.27 -17.52 -7.91
N LYS A 222 2.22 -18.85 -7.82
CA LYS A 222 2.35 -19.56 -6.54
C LYS A 222 3.82 -19.67 -6.15
N ALA A 223 4.15 -19.41 -4.88
CA ALA A 223 5.50 -19.52 -4.37
C ALA A 223 6.03 -20.97 -4.35
N ARG A 224 5.12 -21.95 -4.21
CA ARG A 224 5.45 -23.40 -4.14
C ARG A 224 6.52 -23.72 -3.07
N ASP A 225 6.45 -23.04 -1.95
CA ASP A 225 7.40 -23.11 -0.82
C ASP A 225 6.98 -24.10 0.27
N GLY A 226 5.90 -24.86 0.05
CA GLY A 226 5.40 -25.86 1.01
C GLY A 226 4.55 -25.28 2.15
N TYR A 227 4.25 -23.98 2.14
CA TYR A 227 3.35 -23.38 3.14
C TYR A 227 1.89 -23.78 2.93
N GLU A 228 1.21 -24.20 4.00
CA GLU A 228 -0.21 -24.56 3.96
C GLU A 228 -1.08 -23.34 3.62
N GLY A 229 -1.92 -23.47 2.58
CA GLY A 229 -2.67 -22.33 2.02
C GLY A 229 -1.93 -21.59 0.89
N GLY A 230 -0.62 -21.84 0.71
CA GLY A 230 0.18 -21.45 -0.44
C GLY A 230 0.42 -19.95 -0.58
N HIS A 231 1.65 -19.49 -0.33
CA HIS A 231 2.00 -18.10 -0.60
C HIS A 231 1.86 -17.74 -2.08
N LEU A 232 1.35 -16.53 -2.34
CA LEU A 232 1.30 -15.92 -3.66
C LEU A 232 2.43 -14.90 -3.82
N LEU A 233 2.93 -14.81 -5.05
CA LEU A 233 3.91 -13.83 -5.49
C LEU A 233 3.28 -12.96 -6.57
N TYR A 234 3.58 -11.67 -6.52
CA TYR A 234 3.19 -10.69 -7.52
C TYR A 234 4.44 -10.08 -8.13
N GLY A 235 4.56 -10.15 -9.45
CA GLY A 235 5.67 -9.56 -10.20
C GLY A 235 5.55 -8.03 -10.26
N THR A 236 6.09 -7.35 -9.25
CA THR A 236 6.07 -5.88 -9.12
C THR A 236 7.31 -5.19 -9.69
N GLN A 237 8.32 -5.95 -10.12
CA GLN A 237 9.47 -5.44 -10.87
C GLN A 237 9.33 -5.80 -12.35
N GLY A 238 9.72 -4.88 -13.23
CA GLY A 238 9.64 -5.03 -14.68
C GLY A 238 8.68 -4.03 -15.29
N LYS A 239 7.75 -4.51 -16.12
CA LYS A 239 6.72 -3.70 -16.77
C LYS A 239 5.44 -4.50 -16.97
N GLY A 240 4.32 -3.80 -17.09
CA GLY A 240 3.03 -4.38 -17.41
C GLY A 240 1.97 -3.31 -17.66
N ASP A 241 0.78 -3.73 -18.04
CA ASP A 241 -0.32 -2.80 -18.33
C ASP A 241 -0.85 -2.17 -17.03
N ALA A 242 -1.40 -0.97 -17.14
CA ALA A 242 -2.10 -0.29 -16.07
C ALA A 242 -3.32 0.50 -16.59
N LEU A 243 -4.25 0.79 -15.69
CA LEU A 243 -5.26 1.83 -15.87
C LEU A 243 -5.04 2.90 -14.81
N VAL A 244 -4.95 4.16 -15.22
CA VAL A 244 -4.81 5.31 -14.33
C VAL A 244 -6.08 6.13 -14.40
N PHE A 245 -6.78 6.22 -13.27
CA PHE A 245 -8.01 7.00 -13.11
C PHE A 245 -7.69 8.28 -12.33
N GLN A 246 -7.91 9.42 -12.97
CA GLN A 246 -7.67 10.78 -12.47
C GLN A 246 -8.72 11.72 -13.04
N ASN A 247 -9.13 12.75 -12.30
CA ASN A 247 -10.06 13.78 -12.78
C ASN A 247 -11.39 13.29 -13.37
N GLY A 248 -11.83 12.07 -13.03
CA GLY A 248 -13.03 11.46 -13.61
C GLY A 248 -12.80 10.82 -14.98
N ASP A 249 -11.56 10.71 -15.44
CA ASP A 249 -11.16 10.05 -16.68
C ASP A 249 -10.30 8.81 -16.41
N VAL A 250 -10.03 8.07 -17.48
CA VAL A 250 -9.21 6.86 -17.48
C VAL A 250 -8.18 6.93 -18.59
N THR A 251 -6.92 6.74 -18.20
CA THR A 251 -5.79 6.62 -19.13
C THR A 251 -5.33 5.17 -19.15
N LYS A 252 -5.30 4.57 -20.35
CA LYS A 252 -4.60 3.29 -20.57
C LYS A 252 -3.11 3.56 -20.50
N ALA A 253 -2.41 2.79 -19.67
CA ALA A 253 -1.02 3.05 -19.34
C ALA A 253 -0.19 1.77 -19.29
N THR A 254 1.12 1.94 -19.21
CA THR A 254 2.09 0.90 -18.84
C THR A 254 2.76 1.31 -17.54
N TRP A 255 2.84 0.42 -16.56
CA TRP A 255 3.71 0.61 -15.40
C TRP A 255 5.11 0.07 -15.70
N LYS A 256 6.13 0.69 -15.11
CA LYS A 256 7.53 0.27 -15.22
C LYS A 256 8.27 0.50 -13.90
N LYS A 257 9.00 -0.51 -13.45
CA LYS A 257 9.92 -0.49 -12.32
C LYS A 257 11.17 -1.29 -12.70
N THR A 258 12.24 -0.61 -13.11
CA THR A 258 13.39 -1.27 -13.74
C THR A 258 14.22 -2.03 -12.71
N LYS A 259 14.51 -1.38 -11.58
CA LYS A 259 15.17 -1.96 -10.41
C LYS A 259 14.21 -2.03 -9.23
N GLU A 260 14.49 -2.89 -8.27
CA GLU A 260 13.77 -3.02 -7.01
C GLU A 260 13.72 -1.69 -6.24
N THR A 261 14.80 -0.91 -6.33
CA THR A 261 14.96 0.41 -5.70
C THR A 261 14.29 1.55 -6.48
N ASP A 262 13.80 1.31 -7.70
CA ASP A 262 13.13 2.36 -8.46
C ASP A 262 11.69 2.52 -7.96
N LEU A 263 11.20 3.75 -7.87
CA LEU A 263 9.76 3.98 -7.72
C LEU A 263 9.04 3.51 -8.99
N VAL A 264 7.91 2.81 -8.86
CA VAL A 264 7.09 2.41 -10.02
C VAL A 264 6.57 3.64 -10.74
N ARG A 265 6.71 3.73 -12.07
CA ARG A 265 6.26 4.86 -12.90
C ARG A 265 5.23 4.41 -13.92
N PHE A 266 4.37 5.32 -14.35
CA PHE A 266 3.26 5.06 -15.26
C PHE A 266 3.38 5.91 -16.50
N TYR A 267 3.21 5.29 -17.67
CA TYR A 267 3.38 5.93 -18.97
C TYR A 267 2.13 5.73 -19.80
N ASP A 268 1.68 6.78 -20.48
CA ASP A 268 0.51 6.71 -21.37
C ASP A 268 0.82 5.92 -22.67
N THR A 269 -0.13 5.87 -23.61
CA THR A 269 0.08 5.18 -24.89
C THR A 269 1.03 5.91 -25.85
N SER A 270 1.38 7.17 -25.57
CA SER A 270 2.38 7.93 -26.32
C SER A 270 3.81 7.70 -25.80
N GLY A 271 3.92 7.17 -24.57
CA GLY A 271 5.19 6.94 -23.86
C GLY A 271 5.58 8.08 -22.93
N GLU A 272 4.70 9.06 -22.71
CA GLU A 272 4.89 10.15 -21.75
C GLU A 272 4.57 9.68 -20.33
N GLU A 273 5.36 10.11 -19.34
CA GLU A 273 5.09 9.79 -17.94
C GLU A 273 3.85 10.53 -17.44
N ILE A 274 2.91 9.79 -16.87
CA ILE A 274 1.68 10.32 -16.30
C ILE A 274 1.99 10.96 -14.94
N SER A 275 1.70 12.26 -14.81
CA SER A 275 1.81 12.97 -13.53
C SER A 275 0.68 12.59 -12.58
N MET A 276 0.98 12.53 -11.28
CA MET A 276 -0.01 12.30 -10.24
C MET A 276 -0.78 13.58 -9.91
N ILE A 277 -2.09 13.51 -9.76
CA ILE A 277 -2.88 14.62 -9.21
C ILE A 277 -2.56 14.78 -7.73
N ARG A 278 -2.26 16.00 -7.27
CA ARG A 278 -1.91 16.24 -5.86
C ARG A 278 -2.97 15.71 -4.90
N GLY A 279 -2.58 14.72 -4.10
CA GLY A 279 -3.41 14.09 -3.08
C GLY A 279 -3.10 12.60 -2.96
N GLN A 280 -3.96 11.85 -2.27
CA GLN A 280 -3.73 10.42 -2.04
C GLN A 280 -3.63 9.65 -3.37
N ILE A 281 -2.73 8.66 -3.39
CA ILE A 281 -2.53 7.73 -4.50
C ILE A 281 -2.88 6.32 -4.01
N TRP A 282 -3.78 5.65 -4.72
CA TRP A 282 -4.17 4.27 -4.44
C TRP A 282 -3.80 3.38 -5.61
N ILE A 283 -2.94 2.39 -5.37
CA ILE A 283 -2.41 1.46 -6.36
C ILE A 283 -2.89 0.06 -6.02
N SER A 284 -3.71 -0.53 -6.88
CA SER A 284 -4.17 -1.91 -6.76
C SER A 284 -3.42 -2.80 -7.73
N GLY A 285 -2.67 -3.78 -7.21
CA GLY A 285 -2.08 -4.84 -8.02
C GLY A 285 -3.05 -5.99 -8.20
N VAL A 286 -3.52 -6.18 -9.43
CA VAL A 286 -4.42 -7.28 -9.80
C VAL A 286 -3.73 -8.21 -10.79
N PRO A 287 -4.06 -9.52 -10.80
CA PRO A 287 -3.53 -10.45 -11.79
C PRO A 287 -3.72 -9.96 -13.23
N THR A 288 -2.71 -10.14 -14.07
CA THR A 288 -2.84 -9.93 -15.53
C THR A 288 -4.04 -10.70 -16.07
N GLY A 289 -4.89 -10.00 -16.83
CA GLY A 289 -6.13 -10.55 -17.38
C GLY A 289 -7.37 -10.34 -16.52
N ASN A 290 -7.24 -9.78 -15.29
CA ASN A 290 -8.41 -9.34 -14.55
C ASN A 290 -9.21 -8.29 -15.33
N THR A 291 -10.53 -8.36 -15.20
CA THR A 291 -11.42 -7.36 -15.80
C THR A 291 -11.61 -6.19 -14.84
N VAL A 292 -11.53 -4.98 -15.39
CA VAL A 292 -11.90 -3.74 -14.71
C VAL A 292 -13.06 -3.12 -15.47
N THR A 293 -14.16 -2.85 -14.78
CA THR A 293 -15.36 -2.21 -15.34
C THR A 293 -15.31 -0.72 -15.04
N TYR A 294 -15.52 0.13 -16.05
CA TYR A 294 -15.57 1.59 -15.94
C TYR A 294 -16.27 2.25 -17.14
#